data_AF-A0A533X5H9-F1
#
_entry.id   AF-A0A533X5H9-F1
#
_cell.length_a   1.000
_cell.length_b   1.000
_cell.length_c   1.000
_cell.angle_alpha   90.00
_cell.angle_beta   90.00
_cell.angle_gamma   90.00
#
_symmetry.space_group_name_H-M   'P 1'
#
loop_
_entity.id
_entity.type
_entity.pdbx_description
1 polymer ?
#
loop_
_entity_poly.entity_id
_entity_poly.type
_entity_poly.pdbx_seq_one_letter_code
_entity_poly.pdbx_strand_id
1 'polypeptide(L)'
;MIDWPEDLKRAVGGTYFTVEGGYEYDGREFNRLDNSKQREIGRTIVEKKFDSISITGQFSPVRNDQEVEAAETLRGVVGDEIPVSLSHEIGIIGLIERENAAILNSATVEVAKAAARALEEALERRAIRAKLFFSQNDGTLMSVEYAKRYPVLTILSGPTNSIRGAGFLTGLNETVVVDIGGTTTLAGILVKGFPRQSSSAVEVGGVRTNFRMPDLVSMGNGGGSVVRKVDGHVTIGPDSVGYSIVTKGIAWGGSTVTATDVALADGYAEISGDPRVDVSRTKKLEKEFVKSAVSKIVENVEKSIDMIKTSRESMPVVLVGGGGIILPASHYDKLKGSARVIRPPNFQFANAIGAAISQVSGEIDRVFSLEHQSRAEAMKQAKQMASDKAIQAGADPERVQIVDIDEVFLAYLPSNAARIRVKAAGPLK
;
A
#
# COMPACT_ATOMS: atom_id res chain seq x y z
N MET A 1 -3.90 20.89 -1.54
CA MET A 1 -4.55 20.17 -0.43
C MET A 1 -6.08 20.27 -0.47
N ILE A 2 -6.68 20.00 -1.62
CA ILE A 2 -8.14 19.96 -1.79
C ILE A 2 -8.65 18.61 -1.24
N ASP A 3 -9.78 18.63 -0.53
CA ASP A 3 -10.44 17.44 0.06
C ASP A 3 -9.65 16.66 1.13
N TRP A 4 -8.62 17.27 1.73
CA TRP A 4 -7.94 16.64 2.87
C TRP A 4 -8.79 16.75 4.15
N PRO A 5 -8.80 15.72 5.00
CA PRO A 5 -9.28 15.83 6.38
C PRO A 5 -8.60 16.97 7.15
N GLU A 6 -9.37 17.67 7.98
CA GLU A 6 -8.92 18.89 8.67
C GLU A 6 -7.79 18.64 9.68
N ASP A 7 -7.76 17.47 10.30
CA ASP A 7 -6.66 17.04 11.17
C ASP A 7 -5.36 16.87 10.38
N LEU A 8 -5.41 16.25 9.20
CA LEU A 8 -4.24 16.10 8.33
C LEU A 8 -3.76 17.44 7.77
N LYS A 9 -4.68 18.33 7.35
CA LYS A 9 -4.30 19.69 6.91
C LYS A 9 -3.55 20.46 7.99
N ARG A 10 -4.01 20.38 9.24
CA ARG A 10 -3.33 21.00 10.38
C ARG A 10 -1.97 20.36 10.63
N ALA A 11 -1.85 19.04 10.53
CA ALA A 11 -0.60 18.32 10.74
C ALA A 11 0.48 18.69 9.70
N VAL A 12 0.10 18.88 8.43
CA VAL A 12 1.04 19.29 7.36
C VAL A 12 1.24 20.81 7.27
N GLY A 13 0.64 21.59 8.17
CA GLY A 13 0.85 23.04 8.28
C GLY A 13 0.10 23.92 7.30
N GLY A 14 -0.60 23.36 6.29
CA GLY A 14 -1.53 24.13 5.45
C GLY A 14 -0.89 25.19 4.54
N THR A 15 0.44 25.26 4.43
CA THR A 15 1.13 26.32 3.67
C THR A 15 1.42 25.88 2.23
N TYR A 16 1.13 26.76 1.28
CA TYR A 16 1.43 26.56 -0.13
C TYR A 16 1.82 27.89 -0.79
N PHE A 17 2.58 27.78 -1.87
CA PHE A 17 3.00 28.90 -2.70
C PHE A 17 2.65 28.59 -4.16
N THR A 18 2.25 29.61 -4.91
CA THR A 18 2.02 29.51 -6.34
C THR A 18 3.12 30.26 -7.07
N VAL A 19 3.69 29.64 -8.10
CA VAL A 19 4.71 30.23 -8.98
C VAL A 19 4.21 30.12 -10.41
N GLU A 20 4.51 31.12 -11.23
CA GLU A 20 4.25 31.05 -12.66
C GLU A 20 5.04 29.90 -13.31
N GLY A 21 4.42 29.23 -14.26
CA GLY A 21 4.93 28.04 -14.90
C GLY A 21 3.77 27.16 -15.37
N GLY A 22 4.11 26.04 -15.99
CA GLY A 22 3.17 25.03 -16.45
C GLY A 22 3.30 24.75 -17.94
N TYR A 23 2.92 23.54 -18.29
CA TYR A 23 2.72 23.11 -19.67
C TYR A 23 1.23 22.99 -19.96
N GLU A 24 0.90 22.98 -21.25
CA GLU A 24 -0.38 22.51 -21.76
C GLU A 24 -0.45 20.98 -21.76
N TYR A 25 -1.65 20.43 -21.99
CA TYR A 25 -1.87 18.98 -22.03
C TYR A 25 -1.03 18.25 -23.09
N ASP A 26 -0.57 18.96 -24.11
CA ASP A 26 0.28 18.46 -25.20
C ASP A 26 1.78 18.74 -25.00
N GLY A 27 2.17 19.28 -23.83
CA GLY A 27 3.56 19.56 -23.49
C GLY A 27 4.13 20.87 -24.06
N ARG A 28 3.32 21.66 -24.79
CA ARG A 28 3.70 23.04 -25.14
C ARG A 28 3.80 23.89 -23.89
N GLU A 29 4.81 24.75 -23.85
CA GLU A 29 5.00 25.68 -22.72
C GLU A 29 3.81 26.64 -22.65
N PHE A 30 3.13 26.66 -21.50
CA PHE A 30 2.05 27.61 -21.22
C PHE A 30 2.65 28.92 -20.68
N ASN A 31 3.43 28.81 -19.60
CA ASN A 31 4.17 29.91 -19.00
C ASN A 31 5.59 29.48 -18.63
N ARG A 32 6.52 30.44 -18.68
CA ARG A 32 7.89 30.24 -18.20
C ARG A 32 7.93 30.26 -16.68
N LEU A 33 8.88 29.51 -16.13
CA LEU A 33 9.09 29.37 -14.70
C LEU A 33 9.73 30.64 -14.10
N ASP A 34 9.14 31.20 -13.04
CA ASP A 34 9.71 32.35 -12.33
C ASP A 34 10.73 31.93 -11.26
N ASN A 35 11.99 31.82 -11.69
CA ASN A 35 13.12 31.49 -10.82
C ASN A 35 13.42 32.56 -9.75
N SER A 36 13.02 33.82 -9.95
CA SER A 36 13.21 34.86 -8.93
C SER A 36 12.26 34.63 -7.77
N LYS A 37 10.99 34.38 -8.08
CA LYS A 37 9.96 34.06 -7.08
C LYS A 37 10.28 32.78 -6.32
N GLN A 38 10.81 31.76 -6.98
CA GLN A 38 11.26 30.54 -6.30
C GLN A 38 12.35 30.79 -5.28
N ARG A 39 13.33 31.65 -5.58
CA ARG A 39 14.38 32.00 -4.60
C ARG A 39 13.81 32.74 -3.41
N GLU A 40 12.82 33.62 -3.61
CA GLU A 40 12.09 34.28 -2.52
C GLU A 40 11.38 33.25 -1.64
N ILE A 41 10.65 32.32 -2.25
CA ILE A 41 9.98 31.21 -1.55
C ILE A 41 11.00 30.36 -0.77
N GLY A 42 12.15 30.04 -1.37
CA GLY A 42 13.24 29.33 -0.71
C GLY A 42 13.74 30.02 0.56
N ARG A 43 13.85 31.36 0.57
CA ARG A 43 14.20 32.11 1.78
C ARG A 43 13.12 31.99 2.85
N THR A 44 11.84 32.11 2.47
CA THR A 44 10.72 31.90 3.40
C THR A 44 10.72 30.47 3.97
N ILE A 45 11.09 29.49 3.16
CA ILE A 45 11.18 28.08 3.59
C ILE A 45 12.22 27.91 4.70
N VAL A 46 13.40 28.48 4.53
CA VAL A 46 14.47 28.47 5.55
C VAL A 46 14.04 29.23 6.80
N GLU A 47 13.47 30.41 6.63
CA GLU A 47 13.09 31.30 7.73
C GLU A 47 11.99 30.68 8.62
N LYS A 48 11.03 29.99 8.00
CA LYS A 48 9.96 29.26 8.69
C LYS A 48 10.32 27.83 9.10
N LYS A 49 11.50 27.34 8.71
CA LYS A 49 12.03 26.00 9.05
C LYS A 49 11.10 24.86 8.62
N PHE A 50 10.70 24.82 7.35
CA PHE A 50 9.97 23.65 6.85
C PHE A 50 10.88 22.42 6.76
N ASP A 51 10.33 21.25 7.08
CA ASP A 51 11.08 19.99 7.10
C ASP A 51 11.16 19.33 5.72
N SER A 52 10.28 19.67 4.78
CA SER A 52 10.24 19.10 3.42
C SER A 52 9.49 19.99 2.43
N ILE A 53 9.70 19.76 1.14
CA ILE A 53 9.09 20.51 0.03
C ILE A 53 8.43 19.52 -0.94
N SER A 54 7.20 19.83 -1.36
CA SER A 54 6.52 19.16 -2.47
C SER A 54 6.36 20.13 -3.63
N ILE A 55 6.75 19.72 -4.84
CA ILE A 55 6.61 20.52 -6.06
C ILE A 55 5.65 19.82 -7.02
N THR A 56 4.61 20.54 -7.44
CA THR A 56 3.61 20.06 -8.41
C THR A 56 3.51 21.04 -9.57
N GLY A 57 3.93 20.61 -10.76
CA GLY A 57 3.77 21.34 -12.01
C GLY A 57 2.54 20.86 -12.79
N GLN A 58 1.90 21.78 -13.52
CA GLN A 58 0.81 21.45 -14.44
C GLN A 58 1.35 20.61 -15.61
N PHE A 59 0.69 19.48 -15.90
CA PHE A 59 1.11 18.48 -16.90
C PHE A 59 2.57 17.99 -16.79
N SER A 60 3.15 18.01 -15.59
CA SER A 60 4.51 17.52 -15.35
C SER A 60 4.77 16.04 -15.72
N PRO A 61 3.79 15.11 -15.72
CA PRO A 61 4.01 13.76 -16.26
C PRO A 61 4.21 13.71 -17.78
N VAL A 62 3.78 14.74 -18.52
CA VAL A 62 4.03 14.87 -19.97
C VAL A 62 5.42 15.46 -20.20
N ARG A 63 5.74 16.54 -19.47
CA ARG A 63 7.02 17.24 -19.56
C ARG A 63 7.42 17.78 -18.19
N ASN A 64 8.54 17.30 -17.65
CA ASN A 64 8.91 17.44 -16.25
C ASN A 64 10.07 18.41 -15.97
N ASP A 65 10.63 19.04 -17.00
CA ASP A 65 11.78 19.94 -16.91
C ASP A 65 11.54 21.12 -15.96
N GLN A 66 10.36 21.74 -15.95
CA GLN A 66 10.07 22.79 -14.97
C GLN A 66 10.01 22.31 -13.51
N GLU A 67 9.55 21.07 -13.23
CA GLU A 67 9.62 20.53 -11.87
C GLU A 67 11.07 20.28 -11.44
N VAL A 68 11.90 19.79 -12.37
CA VAL A 68 13.33 19.55 -12.14
C VAL A 68 14.06 20.88 -11.91
N GLU A 69 13.85 21.87 -12.77
CA GLU A 69 14.42 23.22 -12.65
C GLU A 69 14.00 23.90 -11.33
N ALA A 70 12.74 23.73 -10.93
CA ALA A 70 12.25 24.25 -9.65
C ALA A 70 12.96 23.60 -8.45
N ALA A 71 13.17 22.28 -8.49
CA ALA A 71 13.90 21.58 -7.44
C ALA A 71 15.37 22.01 -7.37
N GLU A 72 16.04 22.17 -8.50
CA GLU A 72 17.42 22.65 -8.56
C GLU A 72 17.54 24.07 -7.98
N THR A 73 16.65 24.98 -8.38
CA THR A 73 16.63 26.36 -7.87
C THR A 73 16.36 26.40 -6.37
N LEU A 74 15.40 25.63 -5.88
CA LEU A 74 15.08 25.57 -4.44
C LEU A 74 16.21 24.96 -3.63
N ARG A 75 16.81 23.84 -4.07
CA ARG A 75 17.99 23.24 -3.40
C ARG A 75 19.15 24.22 -3.30
N GLY A 76 19.37 25.04 -4.34
CA GLY A 76 20.40 26.09 -4.31
C GLY A 76 20.18 27.16 -3.24
N VAL A 77 18.97 27.30 -2.69
CA VAL A 77 18.64 28.25 -1.62
C VAL A 77 18.49 27.57 -0.26
N VAL A 78 17.83 26.42 -0.20
CA VAL A 78 17.46 25.75 1.07
C VAL A 78 18.49 24.69 1.51
N GLY A 79 19.38 24.26 0.61
CA GLY A 79 20.33 23.17 0.84
C GLY A 79 19.74 21.78 0.54
N ASP A 80 20.62 20.77 0.54
CA ASP A 80 20.24 19.37 0.22
C ASP A 80 19.62 18.61 1.40
N GLU A 81 19.68 19.18 2.62
CA GLU A 81 19.12 18.57 3.83
C GLU A 81 17.59 18.51 3.81
N ILE A 82 16.94 19.51 3.18
CA ILE A 82 15.48 19.57 3.06
C ILE A 82 15.05 18.70 1.87
N PRO A 83 14.30 17.61 2.10
CA PRO A 83 13.83 16.74 1.03
C PRO A 83 12.88 17.48 0.08
N VAL A 84 13.06 17.23 -1.22
CA VAL A 84 12.20 17.76 -2.28
C VAL A 84 11.53 16.60 -3.02
N SER A 85 10.21 16.49 -2.92
CA SER A 85 9.40 15.54 -3.68
C SER A 85 8.88 16.21 -4.96
N LEU A 86 9.05 15.50 -6.09
CA LEU A 86 8.53 15.93 -7.38
C LEU A 86 7.29 15.14 -7.74
N SER A 87 6.21 15.83 -8.06
CA SER A 87 4.91 15.18 -8.25
C SER A 87 4.92 14.21 -9.44
N HIS A 88 5.68 14.50 -10.51
CA HIS A 88 5.79 13.64 -11.69
C HIS A 88 6.49 12.30 -11.43
N GLU A 89 7.23 12.18 -10.32
CA GLU A 89 7.91 10.94 -9.95
C GLU A 89 7.03 9.99 -9.12
N ILE A 90 5.89 10.50 -8.60
CA ILE A 90 5.05 9.81 -7.62
C ILE A 90 3.70 9.43 -8.21
N GLY A 91 2.98 10.42 -8.74
CA GLY A 91 1.61 10.24 -9.23
C GLY A 91 1.52 10.35 -10.74
N ILE A 92 0.36 9.97 -11.28
CA ILE A 92 0.09 9.95 -12.72
C ILE A 92 -0.66 11.21 -13.17
N ILE A 93 -1.23 11.18 -14.37
CA ILE A 93 -2.12 12.24 -14.86
C ILE A 93 -3.30 12.44 -13.88
N GLY A 94 -3.69 13.69 -13.65
CA GLY A 94 -4.61 14.12 -12.59
C GLY A 94 -3.88 15.05 -11.63
N LEU A 95 -4.25 16.34 -11.61
CA LEU A 95 -3.51 17.35 -10.84
C LEU A 95 -3.73 17.19 -9.34
N ILE A 96 -5.00 17.08 -8.91
CA ILE A 96 -5.37 17.05 -7.49
C ILE A 96 -4.80 15.80 -6.82
N GLU A 97 -5.04 14.63 -7.39
CA GLU A 97 -4.58 13.37 -6.81
C GLU A 97 -3.05 13.24 -6.80
N ARG A 98 -2.37 13.80 -7.81
CA ARG A 98 -0.90 13.80 -7.89
C ARG A 98 -0.29 14.79 -6.89
N GLU A 99 -0.86 15.98 -6.76
CA GLU A 99 -0.47 16.95 -5.72
C GLU A 99 -0.59 16.29 -4.35
N ASN A 100 -1.74 15.67 -4.07
CA ASN A 100 -1.99 14.99 -2.81
C ASN A 100 -0.96 13.89 -2.51
N ALA A 101 -0.62 13.07 -3.51
CA ALA A 101 0.40 12.03 -3.38
C ALA A 101 1.79 12.61 -3.06
N ALA A 102 2.18 13.69 -3.73
CA ALA A 102 3.47 14.35 -3.52
C ALA A 102 3.59 14.99 -2.13
N ILE A 103 2.50 15.58 -1.63
CA ILE A 103 2.44 16.13 -0.28
C ILE A 103 2.53 15.01 0.77
N LEU A 104 1.78 13.90 0.60
CA LEU A 104 1.86 12.75 1.51
C LEU A 104 3.27 12.14 1.54
N ASN A 105 3.93 12.05 0.38
CA ASN A 105 5.31 11.59 0.31
C ASN A 105 6.23 12.49 1.12
N SER A 106 6.18 13.80 0.89
CA SER A 106 7.00 14.79 1.60
C SER A 106 6.78 14.74 3.11
N ALA A 107 5.51 14.63 3.54
CA ALA A 107 5.14 14.54 4.95
C ALA A 107 5.64 13.26 5.66
N THR A 108 6.07 12.23 4.91
CA THR A 108 6.49 10.94 5.47
C THR A 108 7.98 10.64 5.30
N VAL A 109 8.76 11.54 4.67
CA VAL A 109 10.21 11.33 4.43
C VAL A 109 10.98 11.13 5.74
N GLU A 110 10.77 12.00 6.73
CA GLU A 110 11.51 11.90 7.99
C GLU A 110 11.18 10.63 8.78
N VAL A 111 9.93 10.16 8.68
CA VAL A 111 9.53 8.87 9.27
C VAL A 111 10.28 7.72 8.61
N ALA A 112 10.41 7.72 7.27
CA ALA A 112 11.16 6.68 6.57
C ALA A 112 12.66 6.75 6.84
N LYS A 113 13.26 7.95 6.93
CA LYS A 113 14.66 8.12 7.35
C LYS A 113 14.88 7.57 8.75
N ALA A 114 13.99 7.86 9.70
CA ALA A 114 14.08 7.34 11.06
C ALA A 114 13.95 5.81 11.11
N ALA A 115 13.00 5.24 10.37
CA ALA A 115 12.83 3.79 10.27
C ALA A 115 14.06 3.09 9.66
N ALA A 116 14.64 3.67 8.61
CA ALA A 116 15.85 3.17 7.99
C ALA A 116 17.03 3.18 8.96
N ARG A 117 17.31 4.32 9.62
CA ARG A 117 18.38 4.44 10.62
C ARG A 117 18.22 3.42 11.75
N ALA A 118 17.00 3.28 12.29
CA ALA A 118 16.75 2.34 13.38
C ALA A 118 17.02 0.88 12.98
N LEU A 119 16.73 0.51 11.72
CA LEU A 119 17.03 -0.82 11.19
C LEU A 119 18.52 -1.01 10.93
N GLU A 120 19.19 -0.02 10.32
CA GLU A 120 20.65 -0.01 10.10
C GLU A 120 21.40 -0.20 11.44
N GLU A 121 21.07 0.61 12.46
CA GLU A 121 21.63 0.51 13.81
C GLU A 121 21.34 -0.84 14.50
N ALA A 122 20.16 -1.42 14.26
CA ALA A 122 19.81 -2.73 14.79
C ALA A 122 20.65 -3.85 14.16
N LEU A 123 20.90 -3.80 12.86
CA LEU A 123 21.75 -4.74 12.14
C LEU A 123 23.21 -4.62 12.59
N GLU A 124 23.72 -3.40 12.72
CA GLU A 124 25.09 -3.13 13.19
C GLU A 124 25.33 -3.66 14.61
N ARG A 125 24.42 -3.37 15.55
CA ARG A 125 24.51 -3.88 16.93
C ARG A 125 24.50 -5.40 17.02
N ARG A 126 23.94 -6.08 16.01
CA ARG A 126 23.90 -7.54 15.92
C ARG A 126 24.99 -8.12 15.02
N ALA A 127 25.89 -7.28 14.49
CA ALA A 127 26.92 -7.66 13.53
C ALA A 127 26.40 -8.40 12.29
N ILE A 128 25.17 -8.07 11.85
CA ILE A 128 24.55 -8.67 10.67
C ILE A 128 24.99 -7.88 9.43
N ARG A 129 25.70 -8.55 8.51
CA ARG A 129 26.13 -7.98 7.22
C ARG A 129 25.17 -8.40 6.12
N ALA A 130 24.12 -7.61 5.90
CA ALA A 130 23.13 -7.82 4.85
C ALA A 130 22.73 -6.50 4.20
N LYS A 131 22.32 -6.56 2.93
CA LYS A 131 21.67 -5.42 2.27
C LYS A 131 20.25 -5.28 2.80
N LEU A 132 19.87 -4.06 3.15
CA LEU A 132 18.53 -3.75 3.65
C LEU A 132 17.62 -3.33 2.49
N PHE A 133 16.41 -3.87 2.48
CA PHE A 133 15.35 -3.56 1.53
C PHE A 133 14.03 -3.36 2.28
N PHE A 134 13.18 -2.49 1.77
CA PHE A 134 11.80 -2.34 2.24
C PHE A 134 10.85 -2.94 1.21
N SER A 135 9.73 -3.49 1.70
CA SER A 135 8.65 -3.93 0.83
C SER A 135 7.87 -2.73 0.30
N GLN A 136 7.53 -2.79 -0.98
CA GLN A 136 6.64 -1.83 -1.63
C GLN A 136 5.19 -2.28 -1.52
N ASN A 137 4.28 -1.35 -1.78
CA ASN A 137 2.84 -1.55 -1.80
C ASN A 137 2.31 -2.32 -3.02
N ASP A 138 3.20 -2.86 -3.85
CA ASP A 138 2.86 -3.64 -5.05
C ASP A 138 3.41 -5.08 -5.00
N GLY A 139 3.87 -5.51 -3.83
CA GLY A 139 4.42 -6.86 -3.59
C GLY A 139 5.85 -7.05 -4.09
N THR A 140 6.63 -5.98 -4.24
CA THR A 140 8.06 -6.01 -4.60
C THR A 140 8.93 -5.39 -3.50
N LEU A 141 10.24 -5.35 -3.72
CA LEU A 141 11.22 -4.72 -2.84
C LEU A 141 11.74 -3.41 -3.45
N MET A 142 12.09 -2.46 -2.59
CA MET A 142 12.85 -1.27 -2.91
C MET A 142 14.09 -1.16 -2.03
N SER A 143 15.14 -0.52 -2.55
CA SER A 143 16.29 -0.15 -1.72
C SER A 143 15.87 0.85 -0.63
N VAL A 144 16.64 0.89 0.46
CA VAL A 144 16.43 1.85 1.54
C VAL A 144 16.53 3.30 1.04
N GLU A 145 17.49 3.59 0.15
CA GLU A 145 17.64 4.93 -0.43
C GLU A 145 16.43 5.34 -1.26
N TYR A 146 15.84 4.40 -2.00
CA TYR A 146 14.60 4.64 -2.71
C TYR A 146 13.42 4.84 -1.75
N ALA A 147 13.35 4.08 -0.65
CA ALA A 147 12.31 4.25 0.37
C ALA A 147 12.41 5.58 1.13
N LYS A 148 13.61 6.09 1.37
CA LYS A 148 13.84 7.42 1.96
C LYS A 148 13.33 8.53 1.04
N ARG A 149 13.41 8.35 -0.28
CA ARG A 149 12.92 9.31 -1.28
C ARG A 149 11.42 9.19 -1.56
N TYR A 150 10.90 7.96 -1.57
CA TYR A 150 9.50 7.65 -1.91
C TYR A 150 8.78 6.83 -0.81
N PRO A 151 8.73 7.31 0.44
CA PRO A 151 8.11 6.62 1.57
C PRO A 151 6.65 6.23 1.33
N VAL A 152 5.93 6.99 0.50
CA VAL A 152 4.53 6.76 0.21
C VAL A 152 4.28 5.37 -0.43
N LEU A 153 5.29 4.84 -1.14
CA LEU A 153 5.24 3.52 -1.77
C LEU A 153 5.35 2.36 -0.77
N THR A 154 5.60 2.63 0.52
CA THR A 154 5.61 1.60 1.58
C THR A 154 4.26 1.42 2.28
N ILE A 155 3.30 2.31 2.00
CA ILE A 155 1.95 2.28 2.58
C ILE A 155 1.21 1.03 2.08
N LEU A 156 0.71 0.19 3.00
CA LEU A 156 0.11 -1.12 2.67
C LEU A 156 1.08 -2.15 2.06
N SER A 157 2.39 -2.03 2.33
CA SER A 157 3.38 -3.09 2.04
C SER A 157 3.12 -4.39 2.82
N GLY A 158 2.60 -4.31 4.04
CA GLY A 158 2.24 -5.50 4.82
C GLY A 158 1.16 -6.36 4.13
N PRO A 159 -0.02 -5.82 3.83
CA PRO A 159 -1.08 -6.57 3.14
C PRO A 159 -0.64 -7.17 1.80
N THR A 160 0.16 -6.44 1.02
CA THR A 160 0.71 -6.96 -0.25
C THR A 160 1.69 -8.10 -0.06
N ASN A 161 2.53 -8.06 0.98
CA ASN A 161 3.34 -9.19 1.37
C ASN A 161 2.47 -10.39 1.77
N SER A 162 1.41 -10.21 2.55
CA SER A 162 0.49 -11.31 2.88
C SER A 162 -0.14 -11.95 1.64
N ILE A 163 -0.51 -11.14 0.64
CA ILE A 163 -1.03 -11.61 -0.67
C ILE A 163 0.05 -12.43 -1.41
N ARG A 164 1.27 -11.92 -1.49
CA ARG A 164 2.42 -12.62 -2.09
C ARG A 164 2.69 -13.96 -1.38
N GLY A 165 2.71 -13.95 -0.05
CA GLY A 165 2.96 -15.12 0.77
C GLY A 165 1.85 -16.17 0.67
N ALA A 166 0.59 -15.74 0.58
CA ALA A 166 -0.55 -16.63 0.35
C ALA A 166 -0.40 -17.40 -0.97
N GLY A 167 0.00 -16.71 -2.05
CA GLY A 167 0.30 -17.35 -3.33
C GLY A 167 1.45 -18.35 -3.21
N PHE A 168 2.55 -17.95 -2.56
CA PHE A 168 3.70 -18.83 -2.33
C PHE A 168 3.34 -20.10 -1.54
N LEU A 169 2.58 -19.96 -0.46
CA LEU A 169 2.18 -21.06 0.43
C LEU A 169 1.23 -22.06 -0.23
N THR A 170 0.48 -21.64 -1.25
CA THR A 170 -0.55 -22.46 -1.91
C THR A 170 -0.16 -22.89 -3.33
N GLY A 171 0.85 -22.26 -3.93
CA GLY A 171 1.20 -22.43 -5.34
C GLY A 171 0.20 -21.75 -6.30
N LEU A 172 -0.78 -21.01 -5.79
CA LEU A 172 -1.75 -20.28 -6.60
C LEU A 172 -1.16 -18.95 -7.07
N ASN A 173 -1.41 -18.60 -8.33
CA ASN A 173 -1.03 -17.31 -8.91
C ASN A 173 -2.22 -16.38 -9.14
N GLU A 174 -3.43 -16.89 -8.94
CA GLU A 174 -4.69 -16.16 -9.10
C GLU A 174 -5.71 -16.61 -8.05
N THR A 175 -6.03 -15.75 -7.09
CA THR A 175 -6.90 -16.08 -5.95
C THR A 175 -7.32 -14.81 -5.20
N VAL A 176 -8.45 -14.87 -4.50
CA VAL A 176 -8.74 -13.91 -3.44
C VAL A 176 -7.89 -14.29 -2.23
N VAL A 177 -7.32 -13.32 -1.54
CA VAL A 177 -6.58 -13.51 -0.28
C VAL A 177 -7.29 -12.71 0.80
N VAL A 178 -7.60 -13.37 1.91
CA VAL A 178 -8.17 -12.74 3.11
C VAL A 178 -7.13 -12.87 4.22
N ASP A 179 -6.52 -11.75 4.59
CA ASP A 179 -5.58 -11.64 5.71
C ASP A 179 -6.31 -11.11 6.95
N ILE A 180 -6.54 -12.00 7.92
CA ILE A 180 -7.15 -11.62 9.19
C ILE A 180 -6.05 -11.41 10.23
N GLY A 181 -5.84 -10.16 10.60
CA GLY A 181 -4.89 -9.75 11.62
C GLY A 181 -5.50 -9.62 13.02
N GLY A 182 -4.76 -8.97 13.92
CA GLY A 182 -5.23 -8.66 15.27
C GLY A 182 -6.28 -7.54 15.32
N THR A 183 -6.32 -6.65 14.33
CA THR A 183 -7.22 -5.48 14.34
C THR A 183 -8.24 -5.48 13.20
N THR A 184 -7.86 -6.05 12.07
CA THR A 184 -8.50 -5.80 10.77
C THR A 184 -8.50 -7.08 9.95
N THR A 185 -9.53 -7.26 9.13
CA THR A 185 -9.53 -8.19 7.98
C THR A 185 -9.25 -7.39 6.72
N LEU A 186 -8.31 -7.86 5.91
CA LEU A 186 -7.98 -7.31 4.61
C LEU A 186 -8.26 -8.33 3.52
N ALA A 187 -9.05 -7.96 2.52
CA ALA A 187 -9.26 -8.76 1.32
C ALA A 187 -8.59 -8.10 0.12
N GLY A 188 -7.82 -8.88 -0.64
CA GLY A 188 -7.16 -8.46 -1.88
C GLY A 188 -7.16 -9.57 -2.90
N ILE A 189 -6.76 -9.28 -4.13
CA ILE A 189 -6.66 -10.29 -5.19
C ILE A 189 -5.21 -10.45 -5.62
N LEU A 190 -4.75 -11.69 -5.66
CA LEU A 190 -3.51 -12.07 -6.32
C LEU A 190 -3.81 -12.30 -7.80
N VAL A 191 -3.05 -11.68 -8.70
CA VAL A 191 -3.13 -11.88 -10.16
C VAL A 191 -1.71 -12.03 -10.69
N LYS A 192 -1.46 -13.10 -11.46
CA LYS A 192 -0.13 -13.42 -12.02
C LYS A 192 0.98 -13.39 -10.94
N GLY A 193 0.65 -13.81 -9.72
CA GLY A 193 1.57 -13.82 -8.59
C GLY A 193 1.85 -12.45 -7.96
N PHE A 194 1.20 -11.36 -8.37
CA PHE A 194 1.31 -10.04 -7.74
C PHE A 194 -0.03 -9.54 -7.20
N PRO A 195 -0.04 -8.67 -6.17
CA PRO A 195 -1.25 -8.00 -5.74
C PRO A 195 -1.86 -7.20 -6.90
N ARG A 196 -3.17 -7.35 -7.10
CA ARG A 196 -3.92 -6.52 -8.05
C ARG A 196 -3.84 -5.06 -7.59
N GLN A 197 -3.53 -4.18 -8.53
CA GLN A 197 -3.52 -2.74 -8.28
C GLN A 197 -4.91 -2.15 -8.56
N SER A 198 -5.24 -1.08 -7.83
CA SER A 198 -6.45 -0.31 -8.11
C SER A 198 -6.36 0.37 -9.48
N SER A 199 -7.43 0.29 -10.27
CA SER A 199 -7.60 1.02 -11.53
C SER A 199 -8.10 2.46 -11.34
N SER A 200 -8.41 2.86 -10.10
CA SER A 200 -8.98 4.16 -9.76
C SER A 200 -8.18 4.83 -8.65
N ALA A 201 -8.41 6.14 -8.46
CA ALA A 201 -7.83 6.88 -7.35
C ALA A 201 -8.16 6.18 -6.02
N VAL A 202 -7.16 6.08 -5.14
CA VAL A 202 -7.26 5.42 -3.84
C VAL A 202 -7.15 6.46 -2.74
N GLU A 203 -7.95 6.28 -1.68
CA GLU A 203 -7.88 7.12 -0.50
C GLU A 203 -6.90 6.56 0.53
N VAL A 204 -5.99 7.41 0.99
CA VAL A 204 -5.05 7.12 2.07
C VAL A 204 -5.35 8.06 3.22
N GLY A 205 -5.92 7.53 4.30
CA GLY A 205 -6.33 8.37 5.44
C GLY A 205 -7.33 9.47 5.06
N GLY A 206 -8.23 9.20 4.11
CA GLY A 206 -9.19 10.19 3.58
C GLY A 206 -8.60 11.14 2.53
N VAL A 207 -7.32 11.00 2.16
CA VAL A 207 -6.70 11.80 1.10
C VAL A 207 -6.75 11.03 -0.21
N ARG A 208 -7.38 11.60 -1.23
CA ARG A 208 -7.50 10.99 -2.56
C ARG A 208 -6.18 11.11 -3.33
N THR A 209 -5.68 9.98 -3.84
CA THR A 209 -4.35 9.87 -4.48
C THR A 209 -4.39 9.01 -5.75
N ASN A 210 -3.40 9.17 -6.62
CA ASN A 210 -3.29 8.42 -7.90
C ASN A 210 -1.93 7.73 -8.10
N PHE A 211 -1.15 7.55 -7.03
CA PHE A 211 0.01 6.67 -7.09
C PHE A 211 -0.44 5.21 -6.94
N ARG A 212 0.43 4.27 -7.31
CA ARG A 212 0.11 2.85 -7.34
C ARG A 212 -0.24 2.38 -5.93
N MET A 213 -1.39 1.74 -5.79
CA MET A 213 -1.84 1.15 -4.54
C MET A 213 -2.47 -0.21 -4.80
N PRO A 214 -2.32 -1.17 -3.88
CA PRO A 214 -3.00 -2.44 -3.99
C PRO A 214 -4.50 -2.21 -3.83
N ASP A 215 -5.29 -2.91 -4.63
CA ASP A 215 -6.74 -2.92 -4.47
C ASP A 215 -7.10 -3.81 -3.28
N LEU A 216 -7.57 -3.19 -2.20
CA LEU A 216 -7.81 -3.82 -0.92
C LEU A 216 -9.13 -3.34 -0.32
N VAL A 217 -9.86 -4.28 0.27
CA VAL A 217 -10.99 -4.00 1.16
C VAL A 217 -10.54 -4.21 2.59
N SER A 218 -10.71 -3.20 3.45
CA SER A 218 -10.34 -3.23 4.86
C SER A 218 -11.60 -3.17 5.72
N MET A 219 -11.72 -4.10 6.68
CA MET A 219 -12.84 -4.14 7.62
C MET A 219 -12.35 -4.35 9.05
N GLY A 220 -12.99 -3.66 10.00
CA GLY A 220 -12.82 -3.91 11.44
C GLY A 220 -13.38 -5.29 11.80
N ASN A 221 -12.54 -6.31 11.67
CA ASN A 221 -12.89 -7.72 11.86
C ASN A 221 -11.63 -8.56 12.10
N GLY A 222 -10.75 -8.12 12.99
CA GLY A 222 -9.57 -8.87 13.43
C GLY A 222 -9.78 -9.53 14.79
N GLY A 223 -8.81 -10.33 15.23
CA GLY A 223 -8.92 -11.09 16.49
C GLY A 223 -9.21 -10.23 17.73
N GLY A 224 -8.56 -9.08 17.85
CA GLY A 224 -8.76 -8.11 18.92
C GLY A 224 -9.86 -7.08 18.66
N SER A 225 -10.61 -7.16 17.55
CA SER A 225 -11.74 -6.26 17.32
C SER A 225 -12.77 -6.42 18.42
N VAL A 226 -13.25 -5.30 18.95
CA VAL A 226 -14.19 -5.29 20.07
C VAL A 226 -15.57 -5.73 19.59
N VAL A 227 -16.17 -6.69 20.30
CA VAL A 227 -17.50 -7.23 20.01
C VAL A 227 -18.47 -6.71 21.05
N ARG A 228 -19.55 -6.07 20.62
CA ARG A 228 -20.57 -5.50 21.52
C ARG A 228 -21.96 -5.63 20.95
N LYS A 229 -22.97 -5.38 21.79
CA LYS A 229 -24.37 -5.31 21.37
C LYS A 229 -24.81 -3.85 21.40
N VAL A 230 -25.24 -3.32 20.26
CA VAL A 230 -25.77 -1.96 20.10
C VAL A 230 -27.17 -2.08 19.52
N ASP A 231 -28.16 -1.49 20.18
CA ASP A 231 -29.57 -1.48 19.73
C ASP A 231 -30.12 -2.87 19.37
N GLY A 232 -29.74 -3.90 20.14
CA GLY A 232 -30.17 -5.28 19.90
C GLY A 232 -29.31 -6.07 18.91
N HIS A 233 -28.42 -5.42 18.17
CA HIS A 233 -27.58 -6.04 17.15
C HIS A 233 -26.13 -6.21 17.60
N VAL A 234 -25.50 -7.31 17.19
CA VAL A 234 -24.06 -7.50 17.44
C VAL A 234 -23.24 -6.71 16.42
N THR A 235 -22.28 -5.95 16.91
CA THR A 235 -21.32 -5.21 16.10
C THR A 235 -19.89 -5.63 16.44
N ILE A 236 -18.99 -5.53 15.46
CA ILE A 236 -17.58 -5.88 15.57
C ILE A 236 -16.77 -4.69 15.08
N GLY A 237 -15.83 -4.22 15.90
CA GLY A 237 -15.07 -3.00 15.59
C GLY A 237 -15.93 -1.73 15.62
N PRO A 238 -15.46 -0.62 15.01
CA PRO A 238 -14.17 -0.49 14.31
C PRO A 238 -12.96 -0.49 15.26
N ASP A 239 -13.14 -0.17 16.54
CA ASP A 239 -12.10 -0.22 17.56
C ASP A 239 -11.63 -1.66 17.85
N SER A 240 -10.35 -1.75 18.20
CA SER A 240 -9.67 -3.00 18.48
C SER A 240 -8.70 -2.82 19.63
N VAL A 241 -8.58 -3.86 20.46
CA VAL A 241 -7.52 -3.92 21.48
C VAL A 241 -6.23 -4.55 20.94
N GLY A 242 -6.21 -5.06 19.71
CA GLY A 242 -5.01 -5.50 18.96
C GLY A 242 -3.90 -6.11 19.83
N TYR A 243 -2.76 -5.42 19.94
CA TYR A 243 -1.61 -5.85 20.74
C TYR A 243 -1.89 -5.93 22.25
N SER A 244 -2.86 -5.15 22.76
CA SER A 244 -3.32 -5.17 24.15
C SER A 244 -4.36 -6.26 24.44
N ILE A 245 -4.65 -7.16 23.49
CA ILE A 245 -5.57 -8.28 23.73
C ILE A 245 -5.13 -9.13 24.92
N VAL A 246 -3.82 -9.31 25.11
CA VAL A 246 -3.23 -10.10 26.20
C VAL A 246 -3.42 -9.50 27.59
N THR A 247 -3.94 -8.27 27.69
CA THR A 247 -4.29 -7.61 28.96
C THR A 247 -5.76 -7.23 29.04
N LYS A 248 -6.39 -6.88 27.92
CA LYS A 248 -7.78 -6.40 27.86
C LYS A 248 -8.79 -7.48 27.51
N GLY A 249 -8.40 -8.54 26.80
CA GLY A 249 -9.29 -9.62 26.36
C GLY A 249 -9.80 -10.46 27.54
N ILE A 250 -11.01 -11.02 27.39
CA ILE A 250 -11.65 -11.81 28.46
C ILE A 250 -10.84 -13.05 28.81
N ALA A 251 -10.35 -13.78 27.80
CA ALA A 251 -9.56 -14.99 28.00
C ALA A 251 -8.25 -14.72 28.74
N TRP A 252 -7.74 -13.49 28.71
CA TRP A 252 -6.54 -13.05 29.44
C TRP A 252 -6.86 -12.36 30.79
N GLY A 253 -8.14 -12.30 31.19
CA GLY A 253 -8.55 -11.73 32.48
C GLY A 253 -8.91 -10.25 32.43
N GLY A 254 -8.94 -9.64 31.25
CA GLY A 254 -9.46 -8.30 31.06
C GLY A 254 -11.00 -8.26 30.99
N SER A 255 -11.53 -7.10 30.61
CA SER A 255 -12.96 -6.79 30.57
C SER A 255 -13.53 -6.56 29.18
N THR A 256 -12.69 -6.51 28.14
CA THR A 256 -13.10 -6.27 26.76
C THR A 256 -13.39 -7.58 26.05
N VAL A 257 -14.60 -7.71 25.48
CA VAL A 257 -14.97 -8.85 24.64
C VAL A 257 -14.41 -8.64 23.24
N THR A 258 -13.63 -9.60 22.75
CA THR A 258 -12.99 -9.56 21.43
C THR A 258 -13.49 -10.67 20.51
N ALA A 259 -13.22 -10.55 19.20
CA ALA A 259 -13.56 -11.61 18.23
C ALA A 259 -12.86 -12.94 18.55
N THR A 260 -11.63 -12.88 19.07
CA THR A 260 -10.92 -14.06 19.60
C THR A 260 -11.64 -14.65 20.81
N ASP A 261 -12.13 -13.84 21.76
CA ASP A 261 -12.89 -14.36 22.91
C ASP A 261 -14.17 -15.08 22.46
N VAL A 262 -14.85 -14.55 21.43
CA VAL A 262 -16.03 -15.18 20.80
C VAL A 262 -15.66 -16.53 20.19
N ALA A 263 -14.56 -16.59 19.43
CA ALA A 263 -14.10 -17.84 18.82
C ALA A 263 -13.74 -18.91 19.86
N LEU A 264 -13.09 -18.51 20.95
CA LEU A 264 -12.78 -19.38 22.10
C LEU A 264 -14.05 -19.81 22.86
N ALA A 265 -15.04 -18.92 23.01
CA ALA A 265 -16.30 -19.22 23.69
C ALA A 265 -17.19 -20.21 22.93
N ASP A 266 -17.22 -20.11 21.60
CA ASP A 266 -17.95 -21.05 20.75
C ASP A 266 -17.26 -22.43 20.71
N GLY A 267 -15.93 -22.44 20.85
CA GLY A 267 -15.13 -23.66 20.98
C GLY A 267 -14.55 -24.20 19.68
N TYR A 268 -14.65 -23.46 18.56
CA TYR A 268 -13.99 -23.84 17.30
C TYR A 268 -12.54 -23.35 17.17
N ALA A 269 -12.08 -22.50 18.09
CA ALA A 269 -10.73 -21.96 18.10
C ALA A 269 -10.00 -22.31 19.39
N GLU A 270 -8.67 -22.39 19.30
CA GLU A 270 -7.75 -22.63 20.40
C GLU A 270 -6.55 -21.69 20.26
N ILE A 271 -5.98 -21.26 21.39
CA ILE A 271 -4.68 -20.61 21.45
C ILE A 271 -3.75 -21.50 22.25
N SER A 272 -2.87 -22.20 21.54
CA SER A 272 -1.82 -23.01 22.14
C SER A 272 -0.56 -22.16 22.37
N GLY A 273 0.11 -22.37 23.51
CA GLY A 273 1.41 -21.76 23.79
C GLY A 273 1.41 -20.43 24.58
N ASP A 274 0.25 -19.86 24.92
CA ASP A 274 0.16 -18.74 25.86
C ASP A 274 -0.45 -19.20 27.20
N PRO A 275 0.35 -19.38 28.27
CA PRO A 275 -0.15 -19.88 29.56
C PRO A 275 -1.08 -18.90 30.28
N ARG A 276 -1.21 -17.66 29.79
CA ARG A 276 -2.12 -16.65 30.36
C ARG A 276 -3.56 -16.82 29.88
N VAL A 277 -3.78 -17.59 28.81
CA VAL A 277 -5.10 -17.83 28.23
C VAL A 277 -5.88 -18.80 29.10
N ASP A 278 -7.05 -18.37 29.56
CA ASP A 278 -7.99 -19.18 30.31
C ASP A 278 -9.38 -19.09 29.66
N VAL A 279 -9.70 -20.11 28.86
CA VAL A 279 -10.97 -20.22 28.10
C VAL A 279 -12.17 -20.31 29.04
N SER A 280 -12.01 -20.74 30.29
CA SER A 280 -13.13 -20.80 31.23
C SER A 280 -13.74 -19.42 31.50
N ARG A 281 -12.95 -18.35 31.35
CA ARG A 281 -13.37 -16.95 31.51
C ARG A 281 -14.35 -16.51 30.43
N THR A 282 -14.32 -17.12 29.25
CA THR A 282 -15.23 -16.76 28.16
C THR A 282 -16.62 -17.41 28.32
N LYS A 283 -16.78 -18.39 29.22
CA LYS A 283 -18.08 -19.03 29.52
C LYS A 283 -19.13 -18.08 30.08
N LYS A 284 -18.72 -16.90 30.57
CA LYS A 284 -19.64 -15.84 30.99
C LYS A 284 -20.38 -15.17 29.84
N LEU A 285 -19.93 -15.37 28.60
CA LEU A 285 -20.59 -14.84 27.42
C LEU A 285 -21.85 -15.65 27.12
N GLU A 286 -22.97 -14.96 26.87
CA GLU A 286 -24.23 -15.59 26.53
C GLU A 286 -24.14 -16.33 25.19
N LYS A 287 -24.69 -17.55 25.12
CA LYS A 287 -24.62 -18.41 23.92
C LYS A 287 -25.21 -17.75 22.68
N GLU A 288 -26.34 -17.08 22.81
CA GLU A 288 -26.99 -16.40 21.68
C GLU A 288 -26.20 -15.18 21.19
N PHE A 289 -25.51 -14.48 22.11
CA PHE A 289 -24.58 -13.41 21.75
C PHE A 289 -23.37 -13.96 20.98
N VAL A 290 -22.77 -15.06 21.45
CA VAL A 290 -21.64 -15.72 20.77
C VAL A 290 -22.03 -16.16 19.36
N LYS A 291 -23.16 -16.86 19.18
CA LYS A 291 -23.63 -17.27 17.84
C LYS A 291 -23.87 -16.09 16.90
N SER A 292 -24.47 -15.02 17.42
CA SER A 292 -24.73 -13.79 16.65
C SER A 292 -23.42 -13.12 16.24
N ALA A 293 -22.43 -13.10 17.13
CA ALA A 293 -21.10 -12.59 16.85
C ALA A 293 -20.35 -13.41 15.80
N VAL A 294 -20.38 -14.75 15.91
CA VAL A 294 -19.78 -15.65 14.90
C VAL A 294 -20.42 -15.41 13.53
N SER A 295 -21.75 -15.33 13.45
CA SER A 295 -22.46 -15.02 12.21
C SER A 295 -22.01 -13.69 11.63
N LYS A 296 -21.78 -12.68 12.48
CA LYS A 296 -21.31 -11.36 12.04
C LYS A 296 -19.87 -11.37 11.54
N ILE A 297 -18.97 -12.15 12.17
CA ILE A 297 -17.59 -12.34 11.70
C ILE A 297 -17.59 -12.91 10.28
N VAL A 298 -18.38 -13.98 10.06
CA VAL A 298 -18.51 -14.63 8.75
C VAL A 298 -19.08 -13.65 7.73
N GLU A 299 -20.18 -12.95 8.05
CA GLU A 299 -20.82 -11.97 7.17
C GLU A 299 -19.83 -10.87 6.74
N ASN A 300 -18.99 -10.38 7.67
CA ASN A 300 -17.98 -9.37 7.35
C ASN A 300 -16.90 -9.90 6.39
N VAL A 301 -16.48 -11.16 6.54
CA VAL A 301 -15.53 -11.80 5.60
C VAL A 301 -16.19 -12.02 4.23
N GLU A 302 -17.45 -12.47 4.18
CA GLU A 302 -18.18 -12.63 2.92
C GLU A 302 -18.33 -11.29 2.19
N LYS A 303 -18.63 -10.21 2.92
CA LYS A 303 -18.70 -8.86 2.37
C LYS A 303 -17.37 -8.37 1.81
N SER A 304 -16.26 -8.62 2.50
CA SER A 304 -14.95 -8.19 1.99
C SER A 304 -14.56 -8.93 0.71
N ILE A 305 -14.91 -10.22 0.61
CA ILE A 305 -14.73 -11.01 -0.62
C ILE A 305 -15.62 -10.48 -1.75
N ASP A 306 -16.89 -10.19 -1.47
CA ASP A 306 -17.82 -9.68 -2.48
C ASP A 306 -17.38 -8.32 -3.02
N MET A 307 -16.98 -7.40 -2.14
CA MET A 307 -16.53 -6.06 -2.51
C MET A 307 -15.25 -6.05 -3.35
N ILE A 308 -14.32 -6.99 -3.13
CA ILE A 308 -13.05 -7.02 -3.88
C ILE A 308 -13.22 -7.72 -5.24
N LYS A 309 -14.21 -8.60 -5.40
CA LYS A 309 -14.37 -9.33 -6.66
C LYS A 309 -14.92 -8.42 -7.76
N THR A 310 -14.36 -8.57 -8.96
CA THR A 310 -14.80 -7.85 -10.16
C THR A 310 -15.78 -8.65 -11.02
N SER A 311 -15.99 -9.92 -10.69
CA SER A 311 -16.95 -10.80 -11.37
C SER A 311 -17.71 -11.64 -10.35
N ARG A 312 -18.85 -12.18 -10.79
CA ARG A 312 -19.68 -13.08 -9.98
C ARG A 312 -19.09 -14.50 -9.87
N GLU A 313 -18.07 -14.82 -10.67
CA GLU A 313 -17.47 -16.16 -10.69
C GLU A 313 -16.77 -16.46 -9.37
N SER A 314 -17.00 -17.65 -8.82
CA SER A 314 -16.36 -18.07 -7.58
C SER A 314 -14.85 -18.29 -7.80
N MET A 315 -14.02 -17.61 -7.02
CA MET A 315 -12.57 -17.82 -6.99
C MET A 315 -12.19 -18.60 -5.73
N PRO A 316 -11.07 -19.35 -5.72
CA PRO A 316 -10.50 -19.81 -4.46
C PRO A 316 -10.21 -18.60 -3.56
N VAL A 317 -10.37 -18.82 -2.25
CA VAL A 317 -10.01 -17.85 -1.22
C VAL A 317 -8.89 -18.45 -0.39
N VAL A 318 -7.77 -17.74 -0.24
CA VAL A 318 -6.70 -18.14 0.68
C VAL A 318 -6.82 -17.32 1.96
N LEU A 319 -7.03 -18.00 3.09
CA LEU A 319 -7.11 -17.39 4.40
C LEU A 319 -5.74 -17.40 5.07
N VAL A 320 -5.23 -16.21 5.41
CA VAL A 320 -3.95 -16.00 6.09
C VAL A 320 -4.08 -15.05 7.29
N GLY A 321 -2.97 -14.85 8.00
CA GLY A 321 -2.90 -13.97 9.17
C GLY A 321 -3.21 -14.68 10.48
N GLY A 322 -2.53 -14.27 11.56
CA GLY A 322 -2.66 -14.91 12.87
C GLY A 322 -4.06 -14.80 13.49
N GLY A 323 -4.85 -13.81 13.07
CA GLY A 323 -6.26 -13.64 13.45
C GLY A 323 -7.22 -14.55 12.68
N GLY A 324 -6.75 -15.31 11.68
CA GLY A 324 -7.57 -16.23 10.88
C GLY A 324 -8.29 -17.31 11.70
N ILE A 325 -7.93 -17.48 12.98
CA ILE A 325 -8.62 -18.35 13.93
C ILE A 325 -10.07 -17.94 14.19
N ILE A 326 -10.47 -16.69 13.91
CA ILE A 326 -11.84 -16.23 14.12
C ILE A 326 -12.81 -16.70 13.03
N LEU A 327 -12.32 -17.18 11.88
CA LEU A 327 -13.17 -17.74 10.84
C LEU A 327 -13.32 -19.26 11.07
N PRO A 328 -14.51 -19.76 11.45
CA PRO A 328 -14.71 -21.17 11.75
C PRO A 328 -14.49 -22.05 10.52
N ALA A 329 -13.73 -23.14 10.68
CA ALA A 329 -13.42 -24.09 9.61
C ALA A 329 -14.69 -24.73 9.00
N SER A 330 -15.77 -24.85 9.78
CA SER A 330 -17.07 -25.35 9.31
C SER A 330 -17.71 -24.51 8.20
N HIS A 331 -17.21 -23.28 7.97
CA HIS A 331 -17.69 -22.38 6.94
C HIS A 331 -16.79 -22.34 5.70
N TYR A 332 -15.65 -23.05 5.68
CA TYR A 332 -14.70 -22.97 4.57
C TYR A 332 -15.27 -23.44 3.23
N ASP A 333 -16.22 -24.39 3.26
CA ASP A 333 -16.91 -24.90 2.07
C ASP A 333 -18.24 -24.18 1.78
N LYS A 334 -18.67 -23.27 2.66
CA LYS A 334 -19.99 -22.60 2.60
C LYS A 334 -19.90 -21.08 2.51
N LEU A 335 -18.68 -20.53 2.57
CA LEU A 335 -18.43 -19.11 2.54
C LEU A 335 -18.92 -18.52 1.22
N LYS A 336 -19.89 -17.61 1.27
CA LYS A 336 -20.44 -16.99 0.06
C LYS A 336 -19.36 -16.22 -0.69
N GLY A 337 -19.42 -16.26 -2.02
CA GLY A 337 -18.45 -15.61 -2.90
C GLY A 337 -17.15 -16.39 -3.10
N SER A 338 -16.93 -17.47 -2.36
CA SER A 338 -15.77 -18.37 -2.49
C SER A 338 -16.12 -19.66 -3.25
N ALA A 339 -15.18 -20.19 -4.02
CA ALA A 339 -15.26 -21.55 -4.55
C ALA A 339 -14.87 -22.59 -3.49
N ARG A 340 -13.87 -22.24 -2.67
CA ARG A 340 -13.36 -23.00 -1.52
C ARG A 340 -12.42 -22.10 -0.74
N VAL A 341 -12.39 -22.25 0.59
CA VAL A 341 -11.39 -21.58 1.42
C VAL A 341 -10.21 -22.52 1.66
N ILE A 342 -9.01 -22.04 1.38
CA ILE A 342 -7.74 -22.72 1.62
C ILE A 342 -7.03 -21.98 2.75
N ARG A 343 -6.76 -22.67 3.86
CA ARG A 343 -5.88 -22.18 4.91
C ARG A 343 -4.58 -22.99 4.89
N PRO A 344 -3.49 -22.49 4.30
CA PRO A 344 -2.27 -23.26 4.17
C PRO A 344 -1.57 -23.45 5.52
N PRO A 345 -0.64 -24.42 5.65
CA PRO A 345 0.32 -24.43 6.75
C PRO A 345 1.06 -23.09 6.82
N ASN A 346 1.46 -22.65 8.02
CA ASN A 346 2.18 -21.40 8.24
C ASN A 346 1.43 -20.12 7.80
N PHE A 347 0.10 -20.18 7.67
CA PHE A 347 -0.76 -19.05 7.28
C PHE A 347 -0.53 -17.78 8.11
N GLN A 348 -0.16 -17.92 9.39
CA GLN A 348 0.14 -16.82 10.30
C GLN A 348 1.42 -16.05 9.93
N PHE A 349 2.31 -16.65 9.13
CA PHE A 349 3.57 -16.07 8.68
C PHE A 349 3.55 -15.62 7.22
N ALA A 350 2.38 -15.65 6.56
CA ALA A 350 2.26 -15.28 5.14
C ALA A 350 2.88 -13.91 4.82
N ASN A 351 2.71 -12.92 5.70
CA ASN A 351 3.35 -11.61 5.57
C ASN A 351 4.88 -11.70 5.49
N ALA A 352 5.52 -12.34 6.47
CA ALA A 352 6.98 -12.46 6.52
C ALA A 352 7.52 -13.30 5.35
N ILE A 353 6.82 -14.37 4.99
CA ILE A 353 7.15 -15.22 3.84
C ILE A 353 7.05 -14.41 2.55
N GLY A 354 5.98 -13.63 2.38
CA GLY A 354 5.80 -12.73 1.25
C GLY A 354 6.92 -11.73 1.11
N ALA A 355 7.30 -11.07 2.21
CA ALA A 355 8.44 -10.15 2.22
C ALA A 355 9.75 -10.85 1.81
N ALA A 356 9.98 -12.08 2.28
CA ALA A 356 11.20 -12.84 2.02
C ALA A 356 11.31 -13.35 0.56
N ILE A 357 10.18 -13.63 -0.09
CA ILE A 357 10.13 -14.12 -1.48
C ILE A 357 9.91 -12.99 -2.50
N SER A 358 9.76 -11.75 -2.04
CA SER A 358 9.53 -10.59 -2.89
C SER A 358 10.71 -10.32 -3.82
N GLN A 359 10.37 -9.92 -5.04
CA GLN A 359 11.29 -9.57 -6.10
C GLN A 359 11.59 -8.08 -6.09
N VAL A 360 12.71 -7.66 -6.67
CA VAL A 360 12.96 -6.25 -6.98
C VAL A 360 12.30 -5.92 -8.32
N SER A 361 11.70 -4.75 -8.43
CA SER A 361 11.11 -4.30 -9.69
C SER A 361 11.62 -2.95 -10.17
N GLY A 362 11.52 -2.77 -11.49
CA GLY A 362 11.69 -1.50 -12.17
C GLY A 362 10.46 -1.20 -13.01
N GLU A 363 10.09 0.07 -13.06
CA GLU A 363 8.86 0.46 -13.74
C GLU A 363 9.01 1.77 -14.51
N ILE A 364 8.31 1.81 -15.64
CA ILE A 364 8.15 2.97 -16.51
C ILE A 364 6.66 3.22 -16.69
N ASP A 365 6.28 4.49 -16.62
CA ASP A 365 4.94 4.98 -16.92
C ASP A 365 5.11 6.36 -17.56
N ARG A 366 5.07 6.42 -18.89
CA ARG A 366 5.37 7.64 -19.65
C ARG A 366 4.52 7.70 -20.90
N VAL A 367 4.33 8.92 -21.39
CA VAL A 367 3.76 9.17 -22.72
C VAL A 367 4.86 9.05 -23.76
N PHE A 368 4.63 8.23 -24.78
CA PHE A 368 5.48 8.06 -25.95
C PHE A 368 4.79 8.71 -27.14
N SER A 369 5.45 9.67 -27.77
CA SER A 369 5.02 10.16 -29.09
C SER A 369 5.22 9.05 -30.13
N LEU A 370 4.21 8.82 -30.98
CA LEU A 370 4.29 7.90 -32.11
C LEU A 370 4.45 8.62 -33.45
N GLU A 371 4.74 9.92 -33.43
CA GLU A 371 4.96 10.75 -34.62
C GLU A 371 6.24 10.33 -35.39
N HIS A 372 7.26 9.86 -34.66
CA HIS A 372 8.57 9.50 -35.21
C HIS A 372 9.02 8.07 -34.87
N GLN A 373 8.14 7.26 -34.27
CA GLN A 373 8.41 5.85 -33.96
C GLN A 373 7.13 5.02 -34.00
N SER A 374 7.25 3.74 -34.30
CA SER A 374 6.14 2.80 -34.27
C SER A 374 5.74 2.44 -32.83
N ARG A 375 4.49 2.01 -32.66
CA ARG A 375 3.98 1.45 -31.40
C ARG A 375 4.86 0.31 -30.87
N ALA A 376 5.34 -0.55 -31.77
CA ALA A 376 6.18 -1.70 -31.39
C ALA A 376 7.55 -1.25 -30.86
N GLU A 377 8.14 -0.20 -31.44
CA GLU A 377 9.39 0.39 -30.96
C GLU A 377 9.22 1.04 -29.60
N ALA A 378 8.16 1.83 -29.41
CA ALA A 378 7.84 2.46 -28.13
C ALA A 378 7.63 1.41 -27.01
N MET A 379 6.90 0.33 -27.32
CA MET A 379 6.70 -0.79 -26.40
C MET A 379 8.00 -1.53 -26.07
N LYS A 380 8.86 -1.76 -27.06
CA LYS A 380 10.18 -2.37 -26.86
C LYS A 380 11.06 -1.50 -25.97
N GLN A 381 11.08 -0.20 -26.22
CA GLN A 381 11.82 0.78 -25.42
C GLN A 381 11.32 0.79 -23.97
N ALA A 382 10.00 0.85 -23.74
CA ALA A 382 9.42 0.83 -22.41
C ALA A 382 9.78 -0.46 -21.63
N LYS A 383 9.73 -1.62 -22.28
CA LYS A 383 10.14 -2.91 -21.69
C LYS A 383 11.62 -2.93 -21.30
N GLN A 384 12.49 -2.42 -22.18
CA GLN A 384 13.92 -2.34 -21.89
C GLN A 384 14.17 -1.42 -20.69
N MET A 385 13.63 -0.22 -20.70
CA MET A 385 13.79 0.76 -19.62
C MET A 385 13.26 0.23 -18.27
N ALA A 386 12.14 -0.49 -18.26
CA ALA A 386 11.63 -1.11 -17.03
C ALA A 386 12.57 -2.20 -16.50
N SER A 387 13.13 -3.02 -17.40
CA SER A 387 14.10 -4.07 -17.06
C SER A 387 15.40 -3.48 -16.54
N ASP A 388 15.93 -2.45 -17.19
CA ASP A 388 17.13 -1.74 -16.77
C ASP A 388 16.98 -1.14 -15.37
N LYS A 389 15.80 -0.55 -15.08
CA LYS A 389 15.48 -0.06 -13.73
C LYS A 389 15.44 -1.19 -12.69
N ALA A 390 14.90 -2.36 -13.05
CA ALA A 390 14.85 -3.50 -12.13
C ALA A 390 16.27 -3.98 -11.80
N ILE A 391 17.13 -4.07 -12.82
CA ILE A 391 18.53 -4.44 -12.68
C ILE A 391 19.29 -3.41 -11.83
N GLN A 392 19.10 -2.11 -12.10
CA GLN A 392 19.70 -1.03 -11.32
C GLN A 392 19.27 -1.08 -9.85
N ALA A 393 18.03 -1.48 -9.58
CA ALA A 393 17.52 -1.66 -8.24
C ALA A 393 18.03 -2.95 -7.54
N GLY A 394 18.73 -3.83 -8.26
CA GLY A 394 19.39 -5.02 -7.71
C GLY A 394 18.83 -6.37 -8.20
N ALA A 395 17.94 -6.37 -9.20
CA ALA A 395 17.44 -7.62 -9.79
C ALA A 395 18.53 -8.34 -10.60
N ASP A 396 18.50 -9.67 -10.59
CA ASP A 396 19.33 -10.53 -11.41
C ASP A 396 19.00 -10.36 -12.91
N PRO A 397 19.94 -9.84 -13.75
CA PRO A 397 19.70 -9.59 -15.17
C PRO A 397 19.23 -10.80 -15.97
N GLU A 398 19.62 -12.01 -15.58
CA GLU A 398 19.23 -13.24 -16.30
C GLU A 398 17.81 -13.69 -15.98
N ARG A 399 17.21 -13.12 -14.92
CA ARG A 399 15.93 -13.57 -14.36
C ARG A 399 14.90 -12.45 -14.27
N VAL A 400 15.17 -11.27 -14.85
CA VAL A 400 14.19 -10.20 -14.98
C VAL A 400 13.14 -10.57 -16.02
N GLN A 401 11.87 -10.41 -15.67
CA GLN A 401 10.74 -10.63 -16.56
C GLN A 401 9.76 -9.47 -16.51
N ILE A 402 9.04 -9.25 -17.61
CA ILE A 402 7.94 -8.29 -17.64
C ILE A 402 6.74 -8.90 -16.91
N VAL A 403 6.28 -8.22 -15.86
CA VAL A 403 5.17 -8.71 -15.01
C VAL A 403 3.84 -8.05 -15.36
N ASP A 404 3.88 -6.81 -15.85
CA ASP A 404 2.69 -6.07 -16.20
C ASP A 404 2.96 -5.08 -17.34
N ILE A 405 1.95 -4.90 -18.19
CA ILE A 405 1.95 -3.96 -19.31
C ILE A 405 0.55 -3.34 -19.39
N ASP A 406 0.51 -2.02 -19.38
CA ASP A 406 -0.70 -1.24 -19.64
C ASP A 406 -0.40 -0.20 -20.73
N GLU A 407 -1.30 -0.09 -21.70
CA GLU A 407 -1.13 0.80 -22.84
C GLU A 407 -2.45 1.50 -23.14
N VAL A 408 -2.40 2.83 -23.07
CA VAL A 408 -3.57 3.69 -23.32
C VAL A 408 -3.25 4.66 -24.44
N PHE A 409 -4.05 4.60 -25.51
CA PHE A 409 -3.95 5.55 -26.61
C PHE A 409 -4.53 6.90 -26.21
N LEU A 410 -3.77 7.96 -26.49
CA LEU A 410 -4.18 9.33 -26.21
C LEU A 410 -4.68 9.96 -27.50
N ALA A 411 -5.91 9.61 -27.87
CA ALA A 411 -6.54 9.96 -29.15
C ALA A 411 -6.68 11.48 -29.41
N TYR A 412 -6.61 12.31 -28.36
CA TYR A 412 -6.77 13.77 -28.47
C TYR A 412 -5.43 14.54 -28.54
N LEU A 413 -4.29 13.84 -28.53
CA LEU A 413 -2.99 14.50 -28.66
C LEU A 413 -2.60 14.66 -30.15
N PRO A 414 -2.14 15.85 -30.58
CA PRO A 414 -1.83 16.14 -31.99
C PRO A 414 -0.80 15.20 -32.62
N SER A 415 0.07 14.61 -31.80
CA SER A 415 1.23 13.80 -32.20
C SER A 415 1.00 12.29 -32.20
N ASN A 416 -0.25 11.83 -32.06
CA ASN A 416 -0.61 10.41 -31.95
C ASN A 416 0.24 9.70 -30.87
N ALA A 417 -0.14 9.85 -29.60
CA ALA A 417 0.68 9.37 -28.48
C ALA A 417 0.06 8.16 -27.78
N ALA A 418 0.91 7.31 -27.21
CA ALA A 418 0.49 6.23 -26.33
C ALA A 418 1.15 6.42 -24.95
N ARG A 419 0.34 6.38 -23.89
CA ARG A 419 0.88 6.17 -22.55
C ARG A 419 1.19 4.69 -22.43
N ILE A 420 2.47 4.36 -22.29
CA ILE A 420 2.92 2.98 -22.10
C ILE A 420 3.47 2.86 -20.70
N ARG A 421 2.94 1.88 -20.00
CA ARG A 421 3.36 1.49 -18.67
C ARG A 421 3.86 0.05 -18.72
N VAL A 422 5.07 -0.17 -18.22
CA VAL A 422 5.68 -1.50 -18.15
C VAL A 422 6.37 -1.67 -16.81
N LYS A 423 6.05 -2.78 -16.14
CA LYS A 423 6.74 -3.22 -14.93
C LYS A 423 7.54 -4.48 -15.23
N ALA A 424 8.80 -4.48 -14.82
CA ALA A 424 9.67 -5.64 -14.83
C ALA A 424 10.05 -6.01 -13.39
N ALA A 425 10.16 -7.29 -13.08
CA ALA A 425 10.61 -7.75 -11.77
C ALA A 425 11.51 -8.98 -11.88
N GLY A 426 12.42 -9.13 -10.92
CA GLY A 426 13.34 -10.26 -10.84
C GLY A 426 13.83 -10.49 -9.40
N PRO A 427 14.34 -11.70 -9.10
CA PRO A 427 14.94 -11.98 -7.80
C PRO A 427 16.18 -11.11 -7.56
N LEU A 428 16.54 -10.91 -6.30
CA LEU A 428 17.81 -10.29 -5.93
C LEU A 428 18.99 -11.15 -6.41
N LYS A 429 20.05 -10.48 -6.86
CA LYS A 429 21.33 -11.11 -7.23
C LYS A 429 22.15 -11.56 -6.02
#